data_AF-A0A4Q6B233-F1
#
_entry.id   AF-A0A4Q6B233-F1
#
_cell.length_a   1.000
_cell.length_b   1.000
_cell.length_c   1.000
_cell.angle_alpha   90.00
_cell.angle_beta   90.00
_cell.angle_gamma   90.00
#
_symmetry.space_group_name_H-M   'P 1'
#
loop_
_entity.id
_entity.type
_entity.pdbx_description
1 polymer ?
#
loop_
_entity_poly.entity_id
_entity_poly.type
_entity_poly.pdbx_seq_one_letter_code
_entity_poly.pdbx_strand_id
1 'polypeptide(L)' 'PDQTGAFFGVYALSGVATAWLAPGLVSLVTRLTHSQQWGFASIVVLLGVGLAGLAFVRGGRADVRATGGNA' A
#
# COMPACT_ATOMS: atom_id res chain seq x y z
N PRO A 1 -20.39 -6.77 -10.21
CA PRO A 1 -19.57 -6.40 -11.41
C PRO A 1 -19.36 -4.87 -11.52
N ASP A 2 -20.39 -4.15 -11.11
CA ASP A 2 -20.55 -2.74 -10.74
C ASP A 2 -19.50 -2.17 -9.75
N GLN A 3 -18.99 -2.93 -8.78
CA GLN A 3 -17.98 -2.43 -7.83
C GLN A 3 -16.53 -2.52 -8.32
N THR A 4 -16.28 -3.25 -9.41
CA THR A 4 -14.93 -3.49 -9.93
C THR A 4 -14.22 -2.17 -10.29
N GLY A 5 -14.94 -1.20 -10.89
CA GLY A 5 -14.38 0.12 -11.21
C GLY A 5 -14.00 0.95 -9.97
N ALA A 6 -14.75 0.84 -8.88
CA ALA A 6 -14.45 1.53 -7.63
C ALA A 6 -13.18 0.95 -6.95
N PHE A 7 -13.03 -0.38 -6.93
CA PHE A 7 -11.82 -1.02 -6.42
C PHE A 7 -10.58 -0.69 -7.25
N PHE A 8 -10.71 -0.61 -8.58
CA PHE A 8 -9.63 -0.15 -9.45
C PHE A 8 -9.23 1.30 -9.15
N GLY A 9 -10.21 2.21 -8.97
CA GLY A 9 -9.95 3.61 -8.64
C GLY A 9 -9.19 3.78 -7.32
N VAL A 10 -9.59 3.07 -6.26
CA VAL A 10 -8.92 3.13 -4.95
C VAL A 10 -7.52 2.52 -5.02
N TYR A 11 -7.32 1.43 -5.76
CA TYR A 11 -6.00 0.84 -5.97
C TYR A 11 -5.06 1.80 -6.72
N ALA A 12 -5.53 2.40 -7.82
CA ALA A 12 -4.75 3.38 -8.59
C ALA A 12 -4.43 4.62 -7.75
N LEU A 13 -5.40 5.14 -7.00
CA LEU A 13 -5.21 6.27 -6.09
C LEU A 13 -4.16 5.98 -5.04
N SER A 14 -4.14 4.75 -4.50
CA SER A 14 -3.16 4.32 -3.49
C SER A 14 -1.73 4.32 -4.04
N GLY A 15 -1.55 3.87 -5.28
CA GLY A 15 -0.26 3.94 -5.99
C GLY A 15 0.21 5.37 -6.21
N VAL A 16 -0.69 6.25 -6.68
CA VAL A 16 -0.39 7.67 -6.89
C VAL A 16 -0.07 8.37 -5.57
N ALA A 17 -0.86 8.14 -4.53
CA ALA A 17 -0.62 8.71 -3.21
C ALA A 17 0.77 8.33 -2.67
N THR A 18 1.15 7.07 -2.80
CA THR A 18 2.48 6.59 -2.36
C THR A 18 3.61 7.21 -3.17
N ALA A 19 3.41 7.39 -4.49
CA ALA A 19 4.39 8.02 -5.37
C ALA A 19 4.66 9.49 -5.01
N TRP A 20 3.67 10.20 -4.45
CA TRP A 20 3.85 11.56 -3.93
C TRP A 20 4.40 11.58 -2.50
N LEU A 21 3.98 10.64 -1.65
CA LEU A 21 4.42 10.55 -0.26
C LEU A 21 5.92 10.27 -0.15
N ALA A 22 6.48 9.41 -1.01
CA ALA A 22 7.90 9.07 -0.97
C ALA A 22 8.84 10.28 -1.09
N PRO A 23 8.82 11.07 -2.19
CA PRO A 23 9.67 12.26 -2.31
C PRO A 23 9.31 13.36 -1.31
N GLY A 24 8.03 13.48 -0.91
CA GLY A 24 7.62 14.43 0.13
C GLY A 24 8.25 14.12 1.50
N LEU A 25 8.24 12.86 1.90
CA LEU A 25 8.85 12.40 3.15
C LEU A 25 10.37 12.55 3.11
N VAL A 26 11.01 12.14 2.00
CA VAL A 26 12.46 12.31 1.80
C VAL A 26 12.84 13.79 1.91
N SER A 27 12.11 14.69 1.24
CA SER A 27 12.39 16.12 1.30
C SER A 27 12.23 16.69 2.70
N LEU A 28 11.18 16.30 3.42
CA LEU A 28 10.94 16.73 4.79
C LEU A 28 12.06 16.28 5.72
N VAL A 29 12.44 15.01 5.66
CA VAL A 29 13.49 14.45 6.52
C VAL A 29 14.86 15.03 6.17
N THR A 30 15.17 15.21 4.88
CA THR A 30 16.41 15.89 4.46
C THR A 30 16.46 17.32 5.01
N ARG A 31 15.37 18.08 4.98
CA ARG A 31 15.33 19.45 5.52
C ARG A 31 15.52 19.50 7.03
N LEU A 32 14.95 18.54 7.76
CA LEU A 32 15.08 18.47 9.21
C LEU A 32 16.49 18.05 9.65
N THR A 33 17.04 17.04 8.99
CA THR A 33 18.34 16.45 9.37
C THR A 33 19.54 17.13 8.70
N HIS A 34 19.29 17.98 7.70
CA HIS A 34 20.30 18.55 6.80
C HIS A 34 21.20 17.49 6.14
N SER A 35 20.72 16.24 6.04
CA SER A 35 21.48 15.10 5.55
C SER A 35 20.67 14.28 4.56
N GLN A 36 21.24 14.10 3.37
CA GLN A 36 20.59 13.36 2.29
C GLN A 36 20.50 11.86 2.58
N GLN A 37 21.47 11.30 3.32
CA GLN A 37 21.41 9.89 3.76
C GLN A 37 20.19 9.62 4.64
N TRP A 38 19.93 10.51 5.61
CA TRP A 38 18.74 10.40 6.45
C TRP A 38 17.45 10.64 5.67
N GLY A 39 17.49 11.53 4.67
CA GLY A 39 16.44 11.66 3.66
C GLY A 39 16.06 10.32 3.02
N PHE A 40 17.01 9.62 2.42
CA PHE A 40 16.76 8.32 1.79
C PHE A 40 16.40 7.22 2.81
N ALA A 41 16.96 7.25 4.02
CA ALA A 41 16.61 6.31 5.09
C ALA A 41 15.12 6.36 5.46
N SER A 42 14.44 7.51 5.25
CA SER A 42 12.99 7.62 5.45
C SER A 42 12.16 6.70 4.55
N ILE A 43 12.68 6.26 3.41
CA ILE A 43 12.03 5.28 2.54
C ILE A 43 11.88 3.93 3.27
N VAL A 44 12.89 3.56 4.07
CA VAL A 44 12.82 2.34 4.89
C VAL A 44 11.71 2.45 5.93
N VAL A 45 11.51 3.64 6.51
CA VAL A 45 10.40 3.90 7.44
C VAL A 45 9.06 3.78 6.73
N LEU A 46 8.90 4.39 5.55
CA LEU A 46 7.69 4.29 4.73
C LEU A 46 7.36 2.82 4.37
N LEU A 47 8.38 2.06 3.98
CA LEU A 47 8.25 0.63 3.70
C LEU A 47 7.84 -0.16 4.95
N GLY A 48 8.43 0.16 6.11
CA GLY A 48 8.08 -0.45 7.39
C GLY A 48 6.62 -0.21 7.78
N VAL A 49 6.11 1.00 7.56
CA VAL A 49 4.69 1.34 7.76
C VAL A 49 3.79 0.54 6.83
N GLY A 50 4.14 0.45 5.54
CA GLY A 50 3.38 -0.35 4.57
C GLY A 50 3.35 -1.84 4.93
N LEU A 51 4.50 -2.40 5.32
CA LEU A 51 4.61 -3.79 5.76
C LEU A 51 3.81 -4.06 7.03
N ALA A 52 3.88 -3.17 8.01
CA ALA A 52 3.05 -3.26 9.21
C ALA A 52 1.56 -3.22 8.86
N GLY A 53 1.15 -2.36 7.92
CA GLY A 53 -0.21 -2.29 7.41
C GLY A 53 -0.69 -3.62 6.82
N LEU A 54 0.16 -4.33 6.06
CA LEU A 54 -0.15 -5.65 5.52
C LEU A 54 -0.37 -6.70 6.61
N ALA A 55 0.36 -6.63 7.73
CA ALA A 55 0.18 -7.56 8.85
C ALA A 55 -1.22 -7.48 9.49
N PHE A 56 -1.90 -6.33 9.37
CA PHE A 56 -3.27 -6.15 9.85
C PHE A 56 -4.35 -6.63 8.86
N VAL A 57 -3.99 -6.94 7.62
CA VAL A 57 -4.95 -7.42 6.62
C VAL A 57 -5.26 -8.90 6.87
N ARG A 58 -6.52 -9.20 7.23
CA ARG A 58 -7.05 -10.58 7.29
C ARG A 58 -7.58 -10.98 5.91
N GLY A 59 -7.07 -12.07 5.33
CA GLY A 59 -7.44 -12.54 3.99
C GLY A 59 -8.92 -12.90 3.87
N GLY A 60 -9.58 -12.35 2.84
CA GLY A 60 -10.95 -12.67 2.47
C GLY A 60 -11.06 -14.16 2.12
N ARG A 61 -11.95 -14.87 2.80
CA ARG A 61 -12.24 -16.28 2.52
C ARG A 61 -12.79 -16.37 1.09
N ALA A 62 -12.07 -17.08 0.23
CA ALA A 62 -12.63 -17.54 -1.02
C ALA A 62 -13.51 -18.75 -0.69
N ASP A 63 -14.81 -18.53 -0.64
CA ASP A 63 -15.79 -19.61 -0.52
C ASP A 63 -15.81 -20.38 -1.85
N VAL A 64 -14.87 -21.32 -1.99
CA VAL A 64 -14.88 -22.30 -3.07
C VAL A 64 -16.05 -23.24 -2.80
N ARG A 65 -17.25 -22.82 -3.23
CA ARG A 65 -18.39 -23.71 -3.34
C ARG A 65 -18.16 -24.62 -4.55
N ALA A 66 -17.30 -25.60 -4.36
CA ALA A 66 -17.34 -26.85 -5.09
C ALA A 66 -18.61 -27.61 -4.64
N THR A 67 -19.75 -27.24 -5.21
CA THR A 67 -20.92 -28.11 -5.34
C THR A 67 -21.01 -28.36 -6.85
N GLY A 68 -20.47 -29.44 -7.43
CA GLY A 68 -20.37 -30.79 -6.89
C GLY A 68 -21.71 -31.49 -7.03
N GLY A 69 -21.97 -32.01 -8.23
CA GLY A 69 -22.89 -33.12 -8.47
C GLY A 69 -24.36 -32.77 -8.69
N ASN A 70 -24.78 -32.76 -9.95
CA ASN A 70 -26.08 -33.30 -10.35
C ASN A 70 -25.85 -34.28 -11.52
N ALA A 71 -25.56 -35.52 -11.12
CA ALA A 71 -25.99 -36.70 -11.86
C ALA A 71 -27.51 -36.85 -11.71
#